data_AF-A0A1F8U3U5-F1
#
_entry.id   AF-A0A1F8U3U5-F1
#
_cell.length_a   1.000
_cell.length_b   1.000
_cell.length_c   1.000
_cell.angle_alpha   90.00
_cell.angle_beta   90.00
_cell.angle_gamma   90.00
#
_symmetry.space_group_name_H-M   'P 1'
#
loop_
_entity.id
_entity.type
_entity.pdbx_description
1 polymer ?
#
loop_
_entity_poly.entity_id
_entity_poly.type
_entity_poly.pdbx_seq_one_letter_code
_entity_poly.pdbx_strand_id
1 'polypeptide(L)' 'MNETKLKNLIKYKMNVVESIIDGLPAKMSEDVKNLSRIILEGVNESLQEQKKKPVSKSKSKDKLENITID' A
#
# COMPACT_ATOMS: atom_id res chain seq x y z
N MET A 1 -6.34 8.88 13.82
CA MET A 1 -4.97 9.33 13.46
C MET A 1 -5.07 10.75 12.92
N ASN A 2 -4.37 11.72 13.51
CA ASN A 2 -4.51 13.14 13.11
C ASN A 2 -3.91 13.33 11.70
N GLU A 3 -4.70 13.83 10.76
CA GLU A 3 -4.34 14.07 9.35
C GLU A 3 -3.04 14.88 9.23
N THR A 4 -2.81 15.84 10.12
CA THR A 4 -1.56 16.63 10.19
C THR A 4 -0.35 15.76 10.46
N LYS A 5 -0.45 14.76 11.34
CA LYS A 5 0.65 13.82 11.64
C LYS A 5 0.96 12.94 10.44
N LEU A 6 -0.07 12.49 9.71
CA LEU A 6 0.10 11.70 8.50
C LEU A 6 0.79 12.52 7.39
N LYS A 7 0.34 13.76 7.15
CA LYS A 7 0.97 14.67 6.18
C LYS A 7 2.44 14.94 6.50
N ASN A 8 2.75 15.19 7.78
CA ASN A 8 4.12 15.42 8.22
C ASN A 8 5.00 14.18 8.04
N LEU A 9 4.47 12.99 8.31
CA LEU A 9 5.20 11.74 8.10
C LEU A 9 5.50 11.49 6.61
N ILE A 10 4.52 11.71 5.74
CA ILE A 10 4.70 11.58 4.29
C ILE A 10 5.77 12.56 3.81
N LYS A 11 5.68 13.84 4.20
CA LYS A 11 6.66 14.86 3.83
C LYS A 11 8.07 14.50 4.28
N TYR A 12 8.22 14.04 5.53
CA TYR A 12 9.51 13.59 6.04
C TYR A 12 10.10 12.45 5.19
N LYS A 13 9.30 11.43 4.87
CA LYS A 13 9.76 10.30 4.05
C LYS A 13 10.16 10.73 2.65
N MET A 14 9.41 11.64 2.02
CA MET A 14 9.74 12.17 0.68
C MET A 14 11.07 12.92 0.69
N ASN A 15 11.28 13.82 1.66
CA ASN A 15 12.53 14.58 1.79
C ASN A 15 13.75 13.66 1.98
N VAL A 16 13.61 12.59 2.77
CA VAL A 16 14.68 11.61 2.98
C VAL A 16 14.99 10.88 1.68
N VAL A 17 13.97 10.46 0.93
CA VAL A 17 14.14 9.78 -0.36
C VAL A 17 14.83 10.70 -1.37
N GLU A 18 14.43 11.97 -1.48
CA GLU A 18 15.09 12.96 -2.32
C GLU A 18 16.57 13.11 -1.96
N SER A 19 16.88 13.26 -0.66
CA SER A 19 18.25 13.40 -0.19
C SER A 19 19.12 12.16 -0.53
N ILE A 20 18.54 10.96 -0.47
CA ILE A 20 19.23 9.73 -0.85
C ILE A 20 19.48 9.70 -2.36
N ILE A 21 18.46 10.01 -3.16
CA ILE A 21 18.52 9.98 -4.62
C ILE A 21 19.53 11.00 -5.17
N ASP A 22 19.60 12.19 -4.56
CA ASP A 22 20.53 13.25 -4.94
C ASP A 22 22.00 12.91 -4.60
N GLY A 23 22.21 12.03 -3.62
CA GLY A 23 23.54 11.51 -3.27
C GLY A 23 24.05 10.40 -4.21
N LEU A 24 23.20 9.88 -5.11
CA LEU A 24 23.57 8.80 -6.02
C LEU A 24 24.19 9.34 -7.33
N PRO A 25 25.12 8.59 -7.95
CA PRO A 25 25.52 8.85 -9.32
C PRO A 25 24.31 8.87 -10.25
N ALA A 26 24.32 9.76 -11.26
CA ALA A 26 23.16 10.01 -12.13
C ALA A 26 22.51 8.74 -12.70
N LYS A 27 23.32 7.78 -13.15
CA LYS A 27 22.84 6.49 -13.67
C LYS A 27 22.10 5.66 -12.62
N MET A 28 22.63 5.59 -11.40
CA MET A 28 21.99 4.87 -10.29
C MET A 28 20.72 5.57 -9.81
N SER A 29 20.71 6.90 -9.79
CA SER A 29 19.51 7.71 -9.50
C SER A 29 18.38 7.39 -10.48
N GLU A 30 18.71 7.29 -11.77
CA GLU A 30 17.77 6.91 -12.82
C GLU A 30 17.26 5.47 -12.67
N ASP A 31 18.16 4.52 -12.40
CA ASP A 31 17.79 3.11 -12.17
C ASP A 31 16.83 2.97 -10.96
N VAL A 32 17.09 3.68 -9.86
CA VAL A 32 16.23 3.69 -8.67
C VAL A 32 14.86 4.30 -8.96
N LYS A 33 14.80 5.39 -9.74
CA LYS A 33 13.54 5.99 -10.17
C LYS A 33 12.73 5.06 -11.06
N ASN A 34 13.39 4.37 -12.00
CA ASN A 34 12.74 3.40 -12.88
C ASN A 34 12.20 2.20 -12.11
N LEU A 35 12.97 1.63 -11.19
CA LEU A 35 12.50 0.55 -10.32
C LEU A 35 11.30 1.00 -9.46
N SER A 36 11.37 2.20 -8.91
CA SER A 36 10.27 2.76 -8.11
C SER A 36 8.98 2.92 -8.93
N ARG A 37 9.09 3.34 -10.20
CA ARG A 37 7.95 3.42 -11.12
C ARG A 37 7.31 2.04 -11.32
N ILE A 38 8.11 1.01 -11.63
CA ILE A 38 7.62 -0.36 -11.85
C ILE A 38 6.87 -0.89 -10.62
N ILE A 39 7.43 -0.67 -9.43
CA ILE A 39 6.79 -1.09 -8.18
C ILE A 39 5.44 -0.38 -7.98
N LEU A 40 5.39 0.93 -8.22
CA LEU A 40 4.15 1.71 -8.09
C LEU A 40 3.08 1.31 -9.11
N GLU A 41 3.49 1.02 -10.34
CA GLU A 41 2.60 0.49 -11.39
C GLU A 41 2.01 -0.86 -10.97
N GLY A 42 2.83 -1.81 -10.53
CA GLY A 42 2.36 -3.11 -10.05
C GLY A 42 1.44 -3.02 -8.82
N VAL A 43 1.73 -2.10 -7.88
CA VAL A 43 0.83 -1.83 -6.74
C VAL A 43 -0.51 -1.27 -7.23
N ASN A 44 -0.49 -0.31 -8.16
CA ASN A 44 -1.71 0.27 -8.71
C ASN A 44 -2.55 -0.79 -9.44
N GLU A 45 -1.94 -1.62 -10.28
CA GLU A 45 -2.60 -2.74 -10.97
C GLU A 45 -3.27 -3.69 -9.98
N SER A 46 -2.54 -4.12 -8.93
CA SER A 46 -3.09 -4.99 -7.88
C SER A 46 -4.28 -4.36 -7.16
N LEU A 47 -4.23 -3.04 -6.85
CA LEU A 47 -5.35 -2.33 -6.25
C LEU A 47 -6.56 -2.24 -7.19
N GLN A 48 -6.36 -2.09 -8.49
CA GLN A 48 -7.44 -2.08 -9.48
C GLN A 48 -8.07 -3.48 -9.62
N GLU A 49 -7.27 -4.56 -9.58
CA GLU A 49 -7.79 -5.93 -9.55
C GLU A 49 -8.64 -6.21 -8.30
N GLN A 50 -8.22 -5.71 -7.14
CA GLN A 50 -9.01 -5.82 -5.90
C GLN A 50 -10.34 -5.07 -6.01
N LYS A 51 -10.37 -3.91 -6.66
CA LYS A 51 -11.62 -3.15 -6.93
C LYS A 51 -12.53 -3.84 -7.94
N LYS A 52 -11.98 -4.64 -8.86
CA LYS A 52 -12.73 -5.39 -9.89
C LYS A 52 -13.32 -6.71 -9.37
N LYS A 53 -12.84 -7.24 -8.24
CA LYS A 53 -13.49 -8.40 -7.61
C LYS A 53 -14.87 -7.97 -7.08
N PRO A 54 -15.98 -8.62 -7.50
CA PRO A 54 -17.25 -8.36 -6.87
C PRO A 54 -17.10 -8.68 -5.40
N VAL A 55 -17.51 -7.75 -4.53
CA VAL A 55 -17.68 -8.02 -3.10
C VAL A 55 -18.61 -9.22 -3.03
N SER A 56 -18.05 -10.42 -2.83
CA SER A 56 -18.86 -11.56 -2.48
C SER A 56 -19.51 -11.15 -1.17
N LYS A 57 -20.81 -10.90 -1.21
CA LYS A 57 -21.62 -10.78 -0.01
C LYS A 57 -21.50 -12.14 0.70
N SER A 58 -20.45 -12.33 1.49
CA SER A 58 -20.42 -13.39 2.48
C SER A 58 -21.50 -13.02 3.47
N LYS A 59 -22.72 -13.50 3.21
CA LYS A 59 -23.76 -13.55 4.21
C LYS A 59 -23.13 -14.30 5.39
N SER A 60 -22.83 -13.58 6.47
CA SER A 60 -22.79 -14.18 7.79
C SER A 60 -24.15 -14.87 7.96
N LYS A 61 -24.12 -16.20 7.86
CA LYS A 61 -25.05 -17.05 8.58
C LYS A 61 -24.18 -17.65 9.67
N ASP A 62 -24.05 -16.92 10.78
CA ASP A 62 -23.67 -17.50 12.06
C ASP A 62 -24.64 -18.65 12.35
N LYS A 63 -24.22 -19.86 12.02
CA LYS A 63 -24.81 -21.09 12.57
C LYS A 63 -24.21 -21.28 13.95
N LEU A 64 -24.69 -20.50 14.92
CA LEU A 64 -24.54 -20.82 16.35
C LEU A 64 -25.60 -21.85 16.74
N GLU A 65 -25.65 -22.98 16.04
CA GLU A 65 -26.48 -24.12 16.41
C GLU A 65 -25.55 -25.24 16.90
N ASN A 66 -25.77 -25.63 18.17
CA ASN A 66 -25.24 -26.79 18.89
C ASN A 66 -23.91 -26.63 19.65
N ILE A 67 -23.94 -25.89 20.76
CA ILE A 67 -23.17 -26.28 21.94
C ILE A 67 -24.16 -26.65 23.05
N THR A 68 -24.44 -27.94 23.20
CA THR A 68 -25.06 -28.49 24.41
C THR A 68 -23.94 -28.65 25.44
N ILE A 69 -24.06 -28.02 26.59
CA ILE A 69 -23.19 -28.26 27.74
C ILE A 69 -23.97 -29.21 28.64
N ASP A 70 -23.38 -30.39 28.90
CA ASP A 70 -23.88 -31.41 29.83
C ASP A 70 -24.01 -30.88 31.27
#